data_AF-A0A2K6P256-F1
#
_entry.id   AF-A0A2K6P256-F1
#
_cell.length_a   1.000
_cell.length_b   1.000
_cell.length_c   1.000
_cell.angle_alpha   90.00
_cell.angle_beta   90.00
_cell.angle_gamma   90.00
#
_symmetry.space_group_name_H-M   'P 1'
#
loop_
_entity.id
_entity.type
_entity.pdbx_description
1 polymer ?
#
loop_
_entity_poly.entity_id
_entity_poly.type
_entity_poly.pdbx_seq_one_letter_code
_entity_poly.pdbx_strand_id
1 'polypeptide(L)'
;MAQTNSHFMLISCLMFLSLSQGEIFFPQTSHNPSTNAYRSYCYYFNEDPETWVDADLYCQNMNSGNLVSVLTQTEGAFMASLIKESSTDDSNVWIGLHDPK
;
A
#
# COMPACT_ATOMS: atom_id res chain seq x y z
N MET A 1 -8.31 31.18 41.98
CA MET A 1 -9.37 30.88 40.98
C MET A 1 -8.85 30.72 39.54
N ALA A 2 -7.52 30.69 39.31
CA ALA A 2 -6.93 30.47 37.98
C ALA A 2 -6.50 29.00 37.71
N GLN A 3 -6.25 28.23 38.78
CA GLN A 3 -5.74 26.86 38.69
C GLN A 3 -6.77 25.87 38.13
N THR A 4 -8.02 25.95 38.60
CA THR A 4 -9.13 25.10 38.13
C THR A 4 -9.43 25.28 36.64
N ASN A 5 -9.34 26.51 36.13
CA ASN A 5 -9.57 26.81 34.71
C ASN A 5 -8.47 26.24 33.81
N SER A 6 -7.22 26.21 34.29
CA SER A 6 -6.09 25.60 33.57
C SER A 6 -6.28 24.09 33.41
N HIS A 7 -6.78 23.40 34.45
CA HIS A 7 -7.06 21.97 34.37
C HIS A 7 -8.19 21.64 33.39
N PHE A 8 -9.27 22.43 33.37
CA PHE A 8 -10.35 22.24 32.39
C PHE A 8 -9.89 22.48 30.95
N MET A 9 -9.04 23.47 30.72
CA MET A 9 -8.44 23.70 29.40
C MET A 9 -7.53 22.54 28.99
N LEU A 10 -6.71 22.01 29.89
CA LEU A 10 -5.84 20.87 29.64
C LEU A 10 -6.64 19.60 29.31
N ILE A 11 -7.67 19.28 30.11
CA ILE A 11 -8.52 18.11 29.87
C ILE A 11 -9.26 18.25 28.54
N SER A 12 -9.80 19.43 28.24
CA SER A 12 -10.43 19.71 26.94
C SER A 12 -9.45 19.47 25.79
N CYS A 13 -8.23 20.01 25.91
CA CYS A 13 -7.18 19.86 24.90
C CYS A 13 -6.78 18.39 24.69
N LEU A 14 -6.64 17.61 25.76
CA LEU A 14 -6.31 16.19 25.69
C LEU A 14 -7.43 15.36 25.04
N MET A 15 -8.69 15.72 25.27
CA MET A 15 -9.85 15.06 24.64
C MET A 15 -9.93 15.42 23.15
N PHE A 16 -9.63 16.66 22.76
CA PHE A 16 -9.55 17.04 21.34
C PHE A 16 -8.40 16.32 20.62
N LEU A 17 -7.24 16.16 21.27
CA LEU A 17 -6.11 15.41 20.73
C LEU A 17 -6.45 13.92 20.53
N SER A 18 -7.18 13.30 21.46
CA SER A 18 -7.62 11.90 21.31
C SER A 18 -8.69 11.72 20.23
N LEU A 19 -9.59 12.70 20.05
CA LEU A 19 -10.55 12.73 18.94
C LEU A 19 -9.86 12.88 17.57
N SER A 20 -8.78 13.67 17.49
CA SER A 20 -7.97 13.75 16.25
C SER A 20 -7.12 12.51 15.98
N GLN A 21 -6.89 11.66 16.98
CA GLN A 21 -6.20 10.37 16.84
C GLN A 21 -7.17 9.23 16.50
N GLY A 22 -8.48 9.51 16.43
CA GLY A 22 -9.52 8.60 15.99
C GLY A 22 -9.60 8.46 14.46
N GLU A 23 -8.50 8.69 13.75
CA GLU A 23 -8.36 8.13 12.40
C GLU A 23 -8.12 6.64 12.59
N ILE A 24 -8.86 5.81 11.84
CA ILE A 24 -8.45 4.42 11.65
C ILE A 24 -7.06 4.52 11.01
N PHE A 25 -6.02 4.42 11.84
CA PHE A 25 -4.65 4.29 11.41
C PHE A 25 -4.56 2.93 10.75
N PHE A 26 -5.07 2.83 9.52
CA PHE A 26 -4.37 2.05 8.52
C PHE A 26 -2.96 2.61 8.59
N PRO A 27 -1.97 1.81 9.05
CA PRO A 27 -0.60 2.29 9.08
C PRO A 27 -0.37 2.88 7.71
N GLN A 28 -0.07 4.18 7.66
CA GLN A 28 0.23 4.85 6.41
C GLN A 28 1.40 4.06 5.84
N THR A 29 1.08 3.10 4.98
CA THR A 29 2.00 2.38 4.13
C THR A 29 2.85 3.48 3.55
N SER A 30 4.14 3.48 3.88
CA SER A 30 5.11 4.49 3.45
C SER A 30 4.78 4.88 2.01
N HIS A 31 4.09 6.01 1.83
CA HIS A 31 3.50 6.34 0.54
C HIS A 31 4.65 6.77 -0.33
N ASN A 32 5.25 5.81 -1.03
CA ASN A 32 6.04 6.09 -2.20
C ASN A 32 5.03 6.61 -3.24
N PRO A 33 5.13 7.89 -3.67
CA PRO A 33 4.18 8.49 -4.60
C PRO A 33 4.01 7.72 -5.91
N SER A 34 4.97 6.85 -6.24
CA SER A 34 4.98 6.01 -7.43
C SER A 34 4.15 4.71 -7.30
N THR A 35 3.51 4.45 -6.15
CA THR A 35 2.75 3.22 -5.89
C THR A 35 1.25 3.46 -5.79
N ASN A 36 0.45 2.47 -6.19
CA ASN A 36 -1.01 2.52 -6.20
C ASN A 36 -1.58 1.75 -5.00
N ALA A 37 -2.39 2.39 -4.17
CA ALA A 37 -2.99 1.75 -3.00
C ALA A 37 -4.28 1.02 -3.38
N TYR A 38 -4.42 -0.23 -2.95
CA TYR A 38 -5.67 -0.97 -3.01
C TYR A 38 -5.86 -1.81 -1.75
N ARG A 39 -6.96 -1.52 -1.02
CA ARG A 39 -7.21 -2.05 0.33
C ARG A 39 -6.04 -1.73 1.27
N SER A 40 -5.40 -2.76 1.84
CA SER A 40 -4.32 -2.61 2.81
C SER A 40 -2.93 -2.82 2.20
N TYR A 41 -2.82 -2.82 0.87
CA TYR A 41 -1.57 -3.09 0.14
C TYR A 41 -1.26 -1.99 -0.88
N CYS A 42 0.02 -1.86 -1.21
CA CYS A 42 0.53 -0.99 -2.27
C CYS A 42 1.00 -1.85 -3.44
N TYR A 43 0.70 -1.42 -4.65
CA TYR A 43 1.02 -2.11 -5.89
C TYR A 43 1.86 -1.20 -6.78
N TYR A 44 2.82 -1.80 -7.47
CA TYR A 44 3.68 -1.11 -8.43
C TYR A 44 3.80 -1.96 -9.68
N PHE A 45 3.67 -1.33 -10.84
CA PHE A 45 3.94 -1.97 -12.11
C PHE A 45 5.34 -1.60 -12.55
N ASN A 46 6.18 -2.63 -12.74
CA ASN A 46 7.55 -2.47 -13.21
C ASN A 46 7.62 -2.82 -14.71
N GLU A 47 8.11 -1.90 -15.52
CA GLU A 47 8.23 -2.07 -16.98
C GLU A 47 9.52 -2.77 -17.40
N ASP A 48 10.51 -2.89 -16.50
CA ASP A 48 11.78 -3.52 -16.85
C ASP A 48 11.61 -5.02 -17.09
N PRO A 49 12.10 -5.54 -18.23
CA PRO A 49 12.00 -6.95 -18.57
C PRO A 49 12.96 -7.79 -17.72
N GLU A 50 12.40 -8.70 -16.91
CA GLU A 50 13.15 -9.54 -15.98
C GLU A 50 12.74 -11.01 -16.07
N THR A 51 13.60 -11.91 -15.59
CA THR A 51 13.18 -13.29 -15.33
C THR A 51 12.19 -13.32 -14.16
N TRP A 52 11.36 -14.37 -14.06
CA TRP A 52 10.41 -14.47 -12.94
C TRP A 52 11.10 -14.38 -11.57
N VAL A 53 12.28 -15.01 -11.43
CA VAL A 53 13.04 -15.02 -10.17
C VAL A 53 13.59 -13.63 -9.85
N ASP A 54 14.14 -12.94 -10.85
CA ASP A 54 14.71 -11.60 -10.66
C ASP A 54 13.61 -10.57 -10.38
N ALA A 55 12.44 -10.70 -11.02
CA ALA A 55 11.27 -9.87 -10.76
C ALA A 55 10.75 -10.04 -9.32
N ASP A 56 10.66 -11.27 -8.82
CA ASP A 56 10.27 -11.50 -7.41
C ASP A 56 11.32 -10.98 -6.44
N LEU A 57 12.60 -11.18 -6.73
CA LEU A 57 13.69 -10.64 -5.92
C LEU A 57 13.67 -9.10 -5.88
N TYR A 58 13.37 -8.45 -7.01
CA TYR A 58 13.18 -7.01 -7.08
C TYR A 58 12.05 -6.56 -6.14
N CYS A 59 10.89 -7.21 -6.20
CA CYS A 59 9.76 -6.90 -5.32
C CYS A 59 10.09 -7.13 -3.83
N GLN A 60 10.86 -8.17 -3.50
CA GLN A 60 11.34 -8.41 -2.13
C GLN A 60 12.28 -7.31 -1.63
N ASN A 61 13.15 -6.80 -2.50
CA ASN A 61 14.03 -5.68 -2.17
C ASN A 61 13.26 -4.35 -2.05
N MET A 62 12.12 -4.23 -2.74
CA MET A 62 11.23 -3.07 -2.65
C MET A 62 10.29 -3.20 -1.44
N ASN A 63 10.67 -2.60 -0.32
CA ASN A 63 9.84 -2.52 0.89
C ASN A 63 9.36 -3.88 1.43
N SER A 64 10.12 -4.96 1.18
CA SER A 64 9.75 -6.32 1.59
C SER A 64 8.45 -6.83 0.97
N GLY A 65 8.17 -6.45 -0.28
CA GLY A 65 7.06 -6.96 -1.07
C GLY A 65 7.35 -8.31 -1.74
N ASN A 66 6.49 -8.71 -2.67
CA ASN A 66 6.63 -9.89 -3.52
C ASN A 66 5.94 -9.64 -4.86
N LEU A 67 6.21 -10.48 -5.86
CA LEU A 67 5.33 -10.53 -7.02
C LEU A 67 3.89 -10.77 -6.57
N VAL A 68 2.96 -10.11 -7.26
CA VAL A 68 1.58 -10.01 -6.79
C VAL A 68 0.87 -11.37 -6.73
N SER A 69 0.13 -11.58 -5.64
CA SER A 69 -0.82 -12.69 -5.51
C SER A 69 -2.24 -12.17 -5.72
N VAL A 70 -2.94 -12.67 -6.73
CA VAL A 70 -4.32 -12.26 -7.01
C VAL A 70 -5.29 -13.23 -6.33
N LEU A 71 -5.88 -12.80 -5.21
CA LEU A 71 -6.70 -13.63 -4.34
C LEU A 71 -8.20 -13.47 -4.59
N THR A 72 -8.61 -12.39 -5.24
CA THR A 72 -10.02 -12.10 -5.54
C THR A 72 -10.24 -11.56 -6.93
N GLN A 73 -11.46 -11.74 -7.47
CA GLN A 73 -11.82 -11.17 -8.78
C GLN A 73 -11.70 -9.64 -8.80
N THR A 74 -12.08 -8.96 -7.72
CA THR A 74 -12.01 -7.49 -7.65
C THR A 74 -10.57 -6.99 -7.63
N GLU A 75 -9.67 -7.71 -6.97
CA GLU A 75 -8.23 -7.43 -7.00
C GLU A 75 -7.65 -7.64 -8.40
N GLY A 76 -8.01 -8.75 -9.06
CA GLY A 76 -7.62 -8.98 -10.46
C GLY A 76 -8.11 -7.88 -11.41
N ALA A 77 -9.33 -7.37 -11.21
CA ALA A 77 -9.86 -6.25 -11.99
C ALA A 77 -9.08 -4.96 -11.76
N PHE A 78 -8.70 -4.66 -10.50
CA PHE A 78 -7.85 -3.52 -10.16
C PHE A 78 -6.45 -3.65 -10.78
N MET A 79 -5.84 -4.83 -10.75
CA MET A 79 -4.55 -5.05 -11.40
C MET A 79 -4.62 -4.84 -12.91
N ALA A 80 -5.68 -5.34 -13.55
CA ALA A 80 -5.89 -5.16 -14.98
C ALA A 80 -6.06 -3.68 -15.36
N SER A 81 -6.76 -2.88 -14.54
CA SER A 81 -6.84 -1.43 -14.78
C SER A 81 -5.48 -0.75 -14.59
N LEU A 82 -4.73 -1.14 -13.56
CA LEU A 82 -3.39 -0.58 -13.31
C LEU A 82 -2.42 -0.84 -14.47
N ILE A 83 -2.39 -2.06 -15.01
CA ILE A 83 -1.55 -2.41 -16.17
C ILE A 83 -2.02 -1.68 -17.43
N LYS A 84 -3.33 -1.50 -17.60
CA LYS A 84 -3.85 -0.74 -18.74
C LYS A 84 -3.46 0.74 -18.66
N GLU A 85 -3.41 1.31 -17.46
CA GLU A 85 -3.03 2.70 -17.22
C GLU A 85 -1.53 2.97 -17.43
N SER A 86 -0.66 1.96 -17.23
CA SER A 86 0.77 2.11 -17.53
C SER A 86 1.08 2.26 -19.02
N SER A 87 0.09 2.02 -19.91
CA SER A 87 0.26 2.11 -21.37
C SER A 87 1.38 1.22 -21.91
N THR A 88 1.70 0.12 -21.21
CA THR A 88 2.64 -0.88 -21.71
C THR A 88 2.10 -1.56 -22.98
N ASP A 89 3.01 -1.83 -23.91
CA ASP A 89 2.75 -2.66 -25.10
C ASP A 89 2.97 -4.16 -24.83
N ASP A 90 3.36 -4.53 -23.60
CA ASP A 90 3.66 -5.91 -23.24
C ASP A 90 2.40 -6.78 -23.17
N SER A 91 2.49 -7.95 -23.79
CA SER A 91 1.40 -8.93 -23.79
C SER A 91 1.36 -9.81 -22.55
N ASN A 92 2.44 -9.85 -21.76
CA ASN A 92 2.58 -10.70 -20.58
C ASN A 92 3.22 -9.93 -19.44
N VAL A 93 2.71 -10.14 -18.23
CA VAL A 93 3.20 -9.51 -16.99
C VAL A 93 3.33 -10.59 -15.93
N TRP A 94 4.45 -10.60 -15.20
CA TRP A 94 4.69 -11.58 -14.15
C TRP A 94 3.78 -11.38 -12.94
N ILE A 95 3.36 -12.50 -12.34
CA ILE A 95 2.66 -12.57 -11.05
C ILE A 95 3.32 -13.63 -10.16
N GLY A 96 3.00 -13.65 -8.87
CA GLY A 96 3.68 -14.49 -7.86
C GLY A 96 3.32 -15.98 -7.89
N LEU A 97 2.45 -16.42 -8.80
CA LEU A 97 2.09 -17.84 -8.90
C LEU A 97 3.17 -18.61 -9.67
N HIS A 98 3.76 -19.62 -9.05
CA HIS A 98 4.72 -20.52 -9.68
C HIS A 98 4.56 -21.97 -9.19
N ASP A 99 5.00 -22.93 -9.99
CA ASP A 99 5.08 -24.36 -9.64
C ASP A 99 6.55 -24.71 -9.36
N PRO A 100 6.99 -24.80 -8.09
CA PRO A 100 8.35 -25.17 -7.75
C PRO A 100 8.64 -26.64 -8.10
N LYS A 101 9.88 -26.93 -8.49
CA LYS A 101 10.35 -28.30 -8.73
C LYS A 101 10.55 -29.09 -7.44
#